data_AF-A0A424MJB2-F1
#
_entry.id   AF-A0A424MJB2-F1
#
_cell.length_a   1.000
_cell.length_b   1.000
_cell.length_c   1.000
_cell.angle_alpha   90.00
_cell.angle_beta   90.00
_cell.angle_gamma   90.00
#
_symmetry.space_group_name_H-M   'P 1'
#
loop_
_entity.id
_entity.type
_entity.pdbx_description
1 polymer ?
#
loop_
_entity_poly.entity_id
_entity_poly.type
_entity_poly.pdbx_seq_one_letter_code
_entity_poly.pdbx_strand_id
1 'polypeptide(L)'
;MNEQRVELFIKDRKFSFMIPFNDYVPFKKAEKKIINLIENIEHTEEQLDDAIVYSALQLAIENEKLITKETDDKSESDDEISQLINKIEIFLNQ
;
A
#
# COMPACT_ATOMS: atom_id res chain seq x y z
N MET A 1 15.77 -11.64 15.64
CA MET A 1 14.62 -10.91 15.06
C MET A 1 13.37 -11.59 15.57
N ASN A 2 12.42 -10.82 16.11
CA ASN A 2 11.14 -11.38 16.53
C ASN A 2 10.27 -11.48 15.28
N GLU A 3 10.13 -12.68 14.75
CA GLU A 3 9.24 -13.02 13.65
C GLU A 3 8.20 -14.03 14.14
N GLN A 4 7.02 -14.02 13.52
CA GLN A 4 5.96 -14.98 13.77
C GLN A 4 5.46 -15.59 12.47
N ARG A 5 5.00 -16.85 12.57
CA ARG A 5 4.34 -17.53 11.45
C ARG A 5 2.89 -17.06 11.37
N VAL A 6 2.49 -16.69 10.16
CA VAL A 6 1.08 -16.42 9.81
C VAL A 6 0.66 -17.31 8.66
N GLU A 7 -0.64 -17.55 8.58
CA GLU A 7 -1.27 -18.38 7.56
C GLU A 7 -2.37 -17.59 6.87
N LEU A 8 -2.47 -17.74 5.55
CA LEU A 8 -3.49 -17.16 4.69
C LEU A 8 -4.19 -18.31 3.97
N PHE A 9 -5.51 -18.30 3.98
CA PHE A 9 -6.33 -19.29 3.29
C PHE A 9 -7.09 -18.61 2.15
N ILE A 10 -6.95 -19.12 0.94
CA ILE A 10 -7.69 -18.66 -0.24
C ILE A 10 -8.33 -19.90 -0.87
N LYS A 11 -9.66 -20.00 -0.79
CA LYS A 11 -10.41 -21.23 -1.09
C LYS A 11 -9.76 -22.42 -0.32
N ASP A 12 -9.38 -23.48 -1.01
CA ASP A 12 -8.78 -24.67 -0.41
C ASP A 12 -7.24 -24.60 -0.30
N ARG A 13 -6.63 -23.47 -0.67
CA ARG A 13 -5.17 -23.30 -0.67
C ARG A 13 -4.71 -22.59 0.61
N LYS A 14 -3.68 -23.16 1.22
CA LYS A 14 -3.00 -22.61 2.41
C LYS A 14 -1.63 -22.04 2.03
N PHE A 15 -1.41 -20.79 2.42
CA PHE A 15 -0.13 -20.10 2.29
C PHE A 15 0.42 -19.79 3.68
N SER A 16 1.73 -19.90 3.88
CA SER A 16 2.36 -19.67 5.19
C SER A 16 3.59 -18.79 5.04
N PHE A 17 3.67 -17.76 5.89
CA PHE A 17 4.70 -16.73 5.83
C PHE A 17 5.31 -16.50 7.22
N MET A 18 6.56 -16.06 7.25
CA MET A 18 7.19 -15.48 8.43
C MET A 18 7.13 -13.96 8.28
N ILE A 19 6.59 -13.27 9.28
CA ILE A 19 6.49 -11.80 9.30
C ILE A 19 7.06 -11.23 10.60
N PRO A 20 7.56 -9.98 10.61
CA PRO A 20 7.89 -9.28 11.84
C PRO A 20 6.70 -9.21 12.80
N PHE A 21 6.94 -9.26 14.12
CA PHE A 21 5.84 -9.22 15.09
C PHE A 21 4.94 -7.98 14.95
N ASN A 22 5.56 -6.83 14.65
CA ASN A 22 4.86 -5.55 14.49
C ASN A 22 3.90 -5.53 13.29
N ASP A 23 4.10 -6.44 12.33
CA ASP A 23 3.32 -6.49 11.09
C ASP A 23 2.09 -7.37 11.21
N TYR A 24 1.82 -8.00 12.37
CA TYR A 24 0.65 -8.87 12.54
C TYR A 24 -0.68 -8.16 12.28
N VAL A 25 -0.88 -6.99 12.89
CA VAL A 25 -2.12 -6.23 12.73
C VAL A 25 -2.26 -5.72 11.28
N PRO A 26 -1.22 -5.11 10.66
CA PRO A 26 -1.22 -4.82 9.22
C PRO A 26 -1.52 -6.04 8.34
N PHE A 27 -0.88 -7.19 8.62
CA PHE A 27 -1.08 -8.44 7.90
C PHE A 27 -2.54 -8.87 7.93
N LYS A 28 -3.18 -8.87 9.11
CA LYS A 28 -4.61 -9.23 9.24
C LYS A 28 -5.56 -8.29 8.47
N LYS A 29 -5.17 -7.02 8.27
CA LYS A 29 -5.93 -6.09 7.42
C LYS A 29 -5.68 -6.39 5.93
N ALA A 30 -4.43 -6.63 5.54
CA ALA A 30 -4.06 -6.97 4.17
C ALA A 30 -4.67 -8.31 3.71
N GLU A 31 -4.68 -9.32 4.59
CA GLU A 31 -5.33 -10.63 4.39
C GLU A 31 -6.80 -10.45 3.99
N LYS A 32 -7.58 -9.67 4.75
CA LYS A 32 -8.98 -9.41 4.41
C LYS A 32 -9.13 -8.67 3.08
N LYS A 33 -8.26 -7.69 2.81
CA LYS A 33 -8.32 -6.90 1.57
C LYS A 33 -8.05 -7.78 0.34
N ILE A 34 -7.02 -8.62 0.38
CA ILE A 34 -6.66 -9.46 -0.77
C ILE A 34 -7.69 -10.56 -1.03
N ILE A 35 -8.25 -11.17 0.03
CA ILE A 35 -9.35 -12.14 -0.10
C ILE A 35 -10.55 -11.49 -0.80
N ASN A 36 -10.98 -10.31 -0.32
CA ASN A 36 -12.09 -9.59 -0.92
C ASN A 36 -11.83 -9.22 -2.40
N LEU A 37 -10.59 -8.84 -2.76
CA LEU A 37 -10.26 -8.54 -4.15
C LEU A 37 -10.39 -9.78 -5.04
N ILE A 38 -9.86 -10.91 -4.60
CA ILE A 38 -9.92 -12.18 -5.34
C ILE A 38 -11.37 -12.63 -5.50
N GLU A 39 -12.19 -12.55 -4.44
CA GLU A 39 -13.59 -12.95 -4.47
C GLU A 39 -14.48 -12.08 -5.37
N ASN A 40 -14.10 -10.82 -5.59
CA ASN A 40 -14.83 -9.91 -6.47
C ASN A 40 -14.49 -10.08 -7.96
N ILE A 41 -13.44 -10.85 -8.28
CA ILE A 41 -13.09 -11.18 -9.66
C ILE A 41 -13.87 -12.45 -10.04
N GLU A 42 -14.61 -12.41 -11.14
CA GLU A 42 -15.22 -13.63 -11.68
C GLU A 42 -14.11 -14.53 -12.26
N HIS A 43 -13.87 -15.68 -11.63
CA HIS A 43 -12.82 -16.62 -12.04
C HIS A 43 -13.23 -18.06 -11.75
N THR A 44 -12.83 -18.99 -12.63
CA THR A 44 -12.93 -20.43 -12.36
C THR A 44 -11.85 -20.86 -11.35
N GLU A 45 -11.90 -22.09 -10.84
CA GLU A 45 -10.84 -22.60 -9.96
C GLU A 45 -9.47 -22.67 -10.65
N GLU A 46 -9.44 -22.99 -11.95
CA GLU A 46 -8.22 -23.03 -12.76
C GLU A 46 -7.59 -21.63 -12.93
N GLN A 47 -8.41 -20.58 -12.82
CA GLN A 47 -8.00 -19.18 -12.94
C GLN A 47 -7.69 -18.52 -11.57
N LEU A 48 -7.67 -19.30 -10.48
CA LEU A 48 -7.41 -18.75 -9.15
C LEU A 48 -6.02 -18.08 -9.06
N ASP A 49 -5.01 -18.65 -9.71
CA ASP A 49 -3.66 -18.06 -9.74
C ASP A 49 -3.66 -16.72 -10.49
N ASP A 50 -4.38 -16.63 -11.61
CA ASP A 50 -4.53 -15.38 -12.36
C ASP A 50 -5.27 -14.32 -11.51
N ALA A 51 -6.32 -14.70 -10.78
CA ALA A 51 -7.06 -13.81 -9.90
C ALA A 51 -6.19 -13.30 -8.72
N ILE A 52 -5.34 -14.16 -8.14
CA ILE A 52 -4.37 -13.79 -7.11
C ILE A 52 -3.36 -12.77 -7.67
N VAL A 53 -2.76 -13.06 -8.83
CA VAL A 53 -1.77 -12.18 -9.48
C VAL A 53 -2.41 -10.85 -9.87
N TYR A 54 -3.60 -10.86 -10.45
CA TYR A 54 -4.33 -9.65 -10.81
C TYR A 54 -4.64 -8.78 -9.58
N SER A 55 -5.09 -9.40 -8.49
CA SER A 55 -5.34 -8.69 -7.23
C SER A 55 -4.07 -8.05 -6.65
N ALA A 56 -2.94 -8.75 -6.73
CA ALA A 56 -1.64 -8.21 -6.31
C ALA A 56 -1.20 -7.03 -7.19
N LEU A 57 -1.39 -7.11 -8.51
CA LEU A 57 -1.12 -6.01 -9.44
C LEU A 57 -2.00 -4.79 -9.16
N GLN A 58 -3.28 -5.00 -8.89
CA GLN A 58 -4.20 -3.91 -8.54
C GLN A 58 -3.74 -3.18 -7.27
N LEU A 59 -3.35 -3.92 -6.23
CA LEU A 59 -2.83 -3.32 -5.00
C LEU A 59 -1.52 -2.56 -5.24
N ALA A 60 -0.61 -3.08 -6.08
CA ALA A 60 0.63 -2.40 -6.42
C ALA A 60 0.37 -1.09 -7.18
N ILE A 61 -0.58 -1.08 -8.12
CA ILE A 61 -0.99 0.11 -8.86
C ILE A 61 -1.64 1.14 -7.92
N GLU A 62 -2.50 0.71 -7.00
CA GLU A 62 -3.10 1.60 -5.99
C GLU A 62 -2.02 2.25 -5.12
N ASN A 63 -1.03 1.47 -4.69
CA ASN A 63 0.09 1.97 -3.90
C ASN A 63 0.94 2.99 -4.67
N GLU A 64 1.24 2.73 -5.94
CA GLU A 64 2.01 3.65 -6.78
C GLU A 64 1.28 5.00 -6.98
N LYS A 65 -0.04 4.95 -7.20
CA LYS A 65 -0.88 6.15 -7.28
C LYS A 65 -0.86 6.96 -5.97
N LEU A 66 -0.85 6.29 -4.81
CA LEU A 66 -0.76 6.94 -3.51
C LEU A 66 0.61 7.61 -3.30
N ILE A 67 1.70 6.91 -3.63
CA ILE A 67 3.07 7.44 -3.53
C ILE A 67 3.25 8.67 -4.44
N THR A 68 2.75 8.59 -5.68
CA THR A 68 2.81 9.71 -6.63
C THR A 68 2.09 10.93 -6.07
N LYS A 69 0.85 10.73 -5.58
CA LYS A 69 0.07 11.80 -4.96
C LYS A 69 0.78 12.42 -3.75
N GLU A 70 1.31 11.62 -2.83
CA GLU A 70 2.04 12.14 -1.67
C GLU A 70 3.32 12.91 -2.07
N THR A 71 3.95 12.53 -3.17
CA THR A 71 5.15 13.21 -3.69
C THR A 71 4.77 14.55 -4.31
N ASP A 72 3.70 14.59 -5.10
CA ASP A 72 3.17 15.81 -5.70
C ASP A 72 2.72 16.80 -4.60
N ASP A 73 1.93 16.34 -3.62
CA ASP A 73 1.45 17.15 -2.48
C ASP A 73 2.62 17.74 -1.65
N LYS A 74 3.71 16.97 -1.47
CA LYS A 74 4.92 17.46 -0.80
C LYS A 74 5.64 18.53 -1.62
N SER A 75 5.76 18.34 -2.93
CA SER A 75 6.43 19.31 -3.79
C SER A 75 5.70 20.66 -3.79
N GLU A 76 4.37 20.65 -3.82
CA GLU A 76 3.54 21.86 -3.71
C GLU A 76 3.73 22.55 -2.35
N SER A 77 3.75 21.77 -1.26
CA SER A 77 3.98 22.28 0.09
C SER A 77 5.38 22.92 0.25
N ASP A 78 6.42 22.31 -0.31
CA ASP A 78 7.79 22.81 -0.24
C ASP A 78 7.95 24.11 -1.06
N ASP A 79 7.25 24.23 -2.19
CA ASP A 79 7.20 25.45 -2.99
C ASP A 79 6.50 26.59 -2.23
N GLU A 80 5.39 26.33 -1.54
CA GLU A 80 4.71 27.32 -0.70
C GLU A 80 5.58 27.80 0.46
N ILE A 81 6.27 26.88 1.14
CA ILE A 81 7.22 27.19 2.22
C ILE A 81 8.34 28.08 1.69
N SER A 82 8.92 27.73 0.53
CA SER A 82 9.99 28.50 -0.11
C SER A 82 9.53 29.92 -0.47
N GLN A 83 8.31 30.07 -1.00
CA GLN A 83 7.72 31.39 -1.27
C GLN A 83 7.50 32.20 0.00
N LEU A 84 7.09 31.58 1.10
CA LEU A 84 6.90 32.25 2.39
C LEU A 84 8.24 32.73 2.97
N ILE A 85 9.28 31.89 2.92
CA ILE A 85 10.64 32.26 3.34
C ILE A 85 11.13 33.47 2.55
N ASN A 86 11.00 33.46 1.21
CA ASN A 86 11.38 34.58 0.36
C ASN A 86 10.63 35.89 0.72
N LYS A 87 9.34 35.81 1.03
CA LYS A 87 8.56 36.99 1.48
C LYS A 87 9.07 37.54 2.81
N ILE A 88 9.42 36.67 3.76
CA ILE A 88 9.97 37.06 5.06
C ILE A 88 11.35 37.72 4.88
N GLU A 89 12.22 37.16 4.04
CA GLU A 89 13.53 37.74 3.74
C GLU A 89 13.43 39.14 3.10
N ILE A 90 12.49 39.33 2.17
CA ILE A 90 12.23 40.66 1.60
C ILE A 90 11.77 41.63 2.68
N PHE A 91 10.87 41.21 3.57
CA PHE A 91 10.34 42.06 4.64
C PHE A 91 11.42 42.46 5.67
N LEU A 92 12.31 41.54 6.05
CA LEU A 92 13.37 41.80 7.03
C LEU A 92 14.49 42.72 6.49
N ASN A 93 14.65 42.82 5.18
CA ASN A 93 15.68 43.63 4.53
C ASN A 93 15.18 45.01 4.05
N GLN A 94 13.96 45.41 4.44
CA GLN A 94 13.39 46.75 4.27
C GLN A 94 13.61 47.60 5.52
#